data_AF-A0A1F2XF34-F1
#
_entry.id   AF-A0A1F2XF34-F1
#
_cell.length_a   1.000
_cell.length_b   1.000
_cell.length_c   1.000
_cell.angle_alpha   90.00
_cell.angle_beta   90.00
_cell.angle_gamma   90.00
#
_symmetry.space_group_name_H-M   'P 1'
#
loop_
_entity.id
_entity.type
_entity.pdbx_description
1 polymer ?
#
loop_
_entity_poly.entity_id
_entity_poly.type
_entity_poly.pdbx_seq_one_letter_code
_entity_poly.pdbx_strand_id
1 'polypeptide(L)'
;MFSRYPDLVGIALWEIAGERFFLGRMAITVGGLMYTAGQTLRSIALVLMAAVFVYGTRLNDLVYLLSKARGQPKLVFIVMVAYRFLPHIFHKLSTVISAQQLRGWELIFGNPLHMARQFPPIMIPVLTETVRLADCTTWAVESRAYGSGRFTLHRELHMTGTDWLFSAFWLGVMVVCLWLYLGFGFGPV
;
A
#
# COMPACT_ATOMS: atom_id res chain seq x y z
N MET A 1 16.11 -27.15 -1.80
CA MET A 1 15.37 -28.33 -1.29
C MET A 1 15.77 -29.67 -1.97
N PHE A 2 16.26 -29.66 -3.22
CA PHE A 2 16.63 -30.86 -4.00
C PHE A 2 17.76 -31.74 -3.42
N SER A 3 18.54 -31.26 -2.45
CA SER A 3 19.64 -32.03 -1.86
C SER A 3 19.24 -32.94 -0.68
N ARG A 4 18.03 -32.77 -0.11
CA ARG A 4 17.66 -33.41 1.18
C ARG A 4 16.64 -34.55 1.08
N TYR A 5 15.95 -34.67 -0.05
CA TYR A 5 15.00 -35.77 -0.34
C TYR A 5 15.14 -36.22 -1.79
N PRO A 6 16.22 -36.93 -2.17
CA PRO A 6 16.41 -37.44 -3.53
C PRO A 6 15.29 -38.40 -3.96
N ASP A 7 14.65 -39.06 -3.00
CA ASP A 7 13.64 -40.11 -3.24
C ASP A 7 12.30 -39.56 -3.74
N LEU A 8 11.95 -38.33 -3.37
CA LEU A 8 10.70 -37.66 -3.79
C LEU A 8 10.84 -36.95 -5.16
N VAL A 9 12.07 -36.76 -5.62
CA VAL A 9 12.37 -36.13 -6.92
C VAL A 9 12.25 -37.15 -8.07
N GLY A 10 12.47 -38.43 -7.78
CA GLY A 10 12.38 -39.53 -8.75
C GLY A 10 10.95 -39.99 -9.06
N ILE A 11 9.95 -39.62 -8.25
CA ILE A 11 8.55 -40.02 -8.47
C ILE A 11 7.87 -38.98 -9.36
N ALA A 12 8.04 -39.15 -10.68
CA ALA A 12 7.30 -38.41 -11.68
C ALA A 12 5.86 -38.94 -11.73
N LEU A 13 4.88 -38.11 -11.36
CA LEU A 13 3.46 -38.48 -11.40
C LEU A 13 2.93 -38.48 -12.84
N TRP A 14 3.49 -37.61 -13.68
CA TRP A 14 3.14 -37.50 -15.08
C TRP A 14 4.29 -36.87 -15.87
N GLU A 15 4.70 -37.52 -16.95
CA GLU A 15 5.76 -37.08 -17.85
C GLU A 15 5.14 -36.79 -19.22
N ILE A 16 5.05 -35.52 -19.60
CA ILE A 16 4.69 -35.16 -20.97
C ILE A 16 5.96 -35.18 -21.80
N ALA A 17 6.27 -36.33 -22.38
CA ALA A 17 7.28 -36.44 -23.41
C ALA A 17 6.68 -35.96 -24.75
N GLY A 18 6.63 -34.64 -24.92
CA GLY A 18 6.35 -34.02 -26.21
C GLY A 18 7.65 -33.59 -26.87
N GLU A 19 8.25 -34.41 -27.73
CA GLU A 19 9.47 -34.05 -28.48
C GLU A 19 9.30 -32.87 -29.47
N ARG A 20 8.15 -32.19 -29.49
CA ARG A 20 7.82 -31.14 -30.45
C ARG A 20 7.31 -29.81 -29.87
N PHE A 21 7.37 -29.61 -28.56
CA PHE A 21 7.16 -28.27 -27.98
C PHE A 21 8.50 -27.67 -27.55
N PHE A 22 8.71 -26.39 -27.86
CA PHE A 22 9.97 -25.63 -27.66
C PHE A 22 10.51 -25.59 -26.22
N LEU A 23 9.81 -26.16 -25.25
CA LEU A 23 10.23 -26.32 -23.86
C LEU A 23 10.42 -27.82 -23.60
N GLY A 24 11.65 -28.26 -23.32
CA GLY A 24 11.99 -29.68 -23.11
C GLY A 24 11.21 -30.42 -22.01
N ARG A 25 11.58 -31.68 -21.74
CA ARG A 25 10.92 -32.61 -20.78
C ARG A 25 10.43 -31.91 -19.51
N MET A 26 9.11 -31.75 -19.40
CA MET A 26 8.45 -31.28 -18.18
C MET A 26 7.86 -32.48 -17.44
N ALA A 27 8.39 -32.75 -16.25
CA ALA A 27 7.87 -33.77 -15.36
C ALA A 27 7.27 -33.09 -14.12
N ILE A 28 6.04 -33.46 -13.77
CA ILE A 28 5.41 -33.01 -12.52
C ILE A 28 5.88 -33.95 -11.42
N THR A 29 6.77 -33.44 -10.57
CA THR A 29 7.37 -34.18 -9.45
C THR A 29 6.57 -33.94 -8.16
N VAL A 30 6.42 -34.97 -7.32
CA VAL A 30 5.76 -34.84 -5.99
C VAL A 30 6.40 -33.73 -5.15
N GLY A 31 7.74 -33.61 -5.20
CA GLY A 31 8.47 -32.51 -4.55
C GLY A 31 8.09 -31.12 -5.07
N GLY A 32 7.80 -30.98 -6.37
CA GLY A 32 7.35 -29.72 -6.97
C GLY A 32 5.94 -29.32 -6.52
N LEU A 33 5.05 -30.30 -6.32
CA LEU A 33 3.70 -30.06 -5.82
C LEU A 33 3.73 -29.59 -4.36
N MET A 34 4.52 -30.21 -3.49
CA MET A 34 4.66 -29.78 -2.09
C MET A 34 5.33 -28.41 -1.98
N TYR A 35 6.31 -28.11 -2.82
CA TYR A 35 6.98 -26.81 -2.86
C TYR A 35 6.02 -25.68 -3.27
N THR A 36 5.30 -25.88 -4.37
CA THR A 36 4.33 -24.88 -4.86
C THR A 36 3.16 -24.69 -3.90
N ALA A 37 2.68 -25.75 -3.25
CA ALA A 37 1.67 -25.66 -2.19
C ALA A 37 2.14 -24.86 -0.96
N GLY A 38 3.40 -25.07 -0.53
CA GLY A 38 3.99 -24.26 0.55
C GLY A 38 4.14 -22.79 0.17
N GLN A 39 4.57 -22.52 -1.07
CA GLN A 39 4.80 -21.15 -1.56
C GLN A 39 3.50 -20.37 -1.79
N THR A 40 2.42 -21.03 -2.24
CA THR A 40 1.10 -20.39 -2.39
C THR A 40 0.53 -20.03 -1.02
N LEU A 41 0.60 -20.95 -0.04
CA LEU A 41 0.15 -20.68 1.33
C LEU A 41 0.90 -19.49 1.95
N ARG A 42 2.22 -19.42 1.76
CA ARG A 42 3.04 -18.27 2.20
C ARG A 42 2.58 -16.96 1.57
N SER A 43 2.30 -16.97 0.26
CA SER A 43 1.89 -15.77 -0.46
C SER A 43 0.53 -15.27 0.03
N ILE A 44 -0.42 -16.19 0.29
CA ILE A 44 -1.72 -15.86 0.87
C ILE A 44 -1.55 -15.23 2.27
N ALA A 45 -0.72 -15.82 3.12
CA ALA A 45 -0.47 -15.30 4.47
C ALA A 45 0.11 -13.87 4.44
N LEU A 46 1.05 -13.57 3.53
CA LEU A 46 1.63 -12.23 3.39
C LEU A 46 0.58 -11.20 2.96
N VAL A 47 -0.25 -11.55 1.97
CA VAL A 47 -1.33 -10.67 1.49
C VAL A 47 -2.34 -10.40 2.59
N LEU A 48 -2.75 -11.42 3.35
CA LEU A 48 -3.67 -11.25 4.49
C LEU A 48 -3.09 -10.35 5.57
N MET A 49 -1.81 -10.52 5.92
CA MET A 49 -1.13 -9.67 6.89
C MET A 49 -1.09 -8.21 6.44
N ALA A 50 -0.77 -7.96 5.16
CA ALA A 50 -0.79 -6.63 4.59
C ALA A 50 -2.20 -6.02 4.59
N ALA A 51 -3.23 -6.79 4.27
CA ALA A 51 -4.62 -6.33 4.29
C ALA A 51 -5.09 -5.93 5.69
N VAL A 52 -4.80 -6.76 6.71
CA VAL A 52 -5.10 -6.45 8.11
C VAL A 52 -4.38 -5.19 8.56
N PHE A 53 -3.11 -5.01 8.16
CA PHE A 53 -2.34 -3.81 8.48
C PHE A 53 -2.95 -2.54 7.86
N VAL A 54 -3.31 -2.57 6.58
CA VAL A 54 -3.92 -1.43 5.87
C VAL A 54 -5.30 -1.11 6.44
N TYR A 55 -6.10 -2.12 6.78
CA TYR A 55 -7.44 -1.92 7.33
C TYR A 55 -7.42 -1.45 8.79
N GLY A 56 -6.50 -1.98 9.60
CA GLY A 56 -6.38 -1.64 11.02
C GLY A 56 -5.74 -0.29 11.29
N THR A 57 -4.95 0.25 10.37
CA THR A 57 -4.19 1.49 10.58
C THR A 57 -4.87 2.68 9.91
N ARG A 58 -5.27 3.68 10.71
CA ARG A 58 -5.74 4.96 10.15
C ARG A 58 -4.56 5.74 9.58
N LEU A 59 -4.71 6.28 8.37
CA LEU A 59 -3.63 7.00 7.69
C LEU A 59 -3.13 8.22 8.48
N ASN A 60 -4.02 8.90 9.20
CA ASN A 60 -3.66 10.02 10.09
C ASN A 60 -2.70 9.58 11.22
N ASP A 61 -2.92 8.40 11.79
CA ASP A 61 -2.11 7.85 12.88
C ASP A 61 -0.74 7.39 12.35
N LEU A 62 -0.70 6.86 11.13
CA LEU A 62 0.56 6.50 10.45
C LEU A 62 1.43 7.73 10.16
N VAL A 63 0.83 8.79 9.60
CA VAL A 63 1.53 10.06 9.33
C VAL A 63 2.08 10.66 10.62
N TYR A 64 1.30 10.59 11.70
CA TYR A 64 1.74 11.01 13.02
C TYR A 64 2.93 10.20 13.52
N LEU A 65 2.87 8.86 13.48
CA LEU A 65 3.96 7.99 13.93
C LEU A 65 5.26 8.24 13.14
N LEU A 66 5.14 8.38 11.81
CA LEU A 66 6.28 8.69 10.95
C LEU A 66 6.95 10.01 11.35
N SER A 67 6.15 10.98 11.75
CA SER A 67 6.66 12.26 12.20
C SER A 67 7.33 12.25 13.57
N LYS A 68 6.79 11.48 14.52
CA LYS A 68 7.40 11.34 15.85
C LYS A 68 8.75 10.61 15.76
N ALA A 69 8.91 9.71 14.80
CA ALA A 69 10.14 8.95 14.60
C ALA A 69 11.27 9.74 13.93
N ARG A 70 10.97 10.62 12.95
CA ARG A 70 12.00 11.33 12.16
C ARG A 70 11.62 12.72 11.62
N GLY A 71 10.41 13.21 11.87
CA GLY A 71 9.87 14.39 11.19
C GLY A 71 10.04 15.70 11.97
N GLN A 72 10.51 16.74 11.28
CA GLN A 72 10.27 18.11 11.73
C GLN A 72 8.76 18.35 11.83
N PRO A 73 8.23 18.99 12.89
CA PRO A 73 6.79 19.13 13.09
C PRO A 73 6.04 19.85 11.95
N LYS A 74 6.76 20.67 11.18
CA LYS A 74 6.28 21.34 9.97
C LYS A 74 5.90 20.37 8.85
N LEU A 75 6.64 19.27 8.67
CA LEU A 75 6.36 18.27 7.64
C LEU A 75 5.05 17.53 7.92
N VAL A 76 4.79 17.22 9.18
CA VAL A 76 3.57 16.56 9.66
C VAL A 76 2.35 17.38 9.32
N PHE A 77 2.45 18.68 9.61
CA PHE A 77 1.40 19.62 9.32
C PHE A 77 1.09 19.66 7.82
N ILE A 78 2.13 19.74 6.97
CA ILE A 78 1.96 19.74 5.51
C ILE A 78 1.27 18.45 5.04
N VAL A 79 1.70 17.28 5.51
CA VAL A 79 1.10 16.00 5.11
C VAL A 79 -0.34 15.87 5.60
N MET A 80 -0.65 16.29 6.84
CA MET A 80 -2.02 16.28 7.38
C MET A 80 -2.95 17.21 6.60
N VAL A 81 -2.48 18.42 6.27
CA VAL A 81 -3.23 19.38 5.46
C VAL A 81 -3.48 18.82 4.06
N ALA A 82 -2.45 18.25 3.42
CA ALA A 82 -2.59 17.62 2.11
C ALA A 82 -3.59 16.46 2.12
N TYR A 83 -3.53 15.58 3.12
CA TYR A 83 -4.48 14.48 3.27
C TYR A 83 -5.92 14.98 3.47
N ARG A 84 -6.11 16.04 4.27
CA ARG A 84 -7.41 16.67 4.45
C ARG A 84 -7.95 17.29 3.16
N PHE A 85 -7.09 17.81 2.29
CA PHE A 85 -7.50 18.38 1.00
C PHE A 85 -7.86 17.35 -0.04
N LEU A 86 -7.34 16.11 0.06
CA LEU A 86 -7.63 15.03 -0.87
C LEU A 86 -9.15 14.84 -1.12
N PRO A 87 -10.02 14.66 -0.11
CA PRO A 87 -11.47 14.55 -0.34
C PRO A 87 -12.09 15.82 -0.94
N HIS A 88 -11.58 17.01 -0.58
CA HIS A 88 -12.05 18.27 -1.16
C HIS A 88 -11.73 18.37 -2.64
N ILE A 89 -10.53 17.94 -3.06
CA ILE A 89 -10.12 17.91 -4.47
C ILE A 89 -11.00 16.93 -5.25
N PHE A 90 -11.29 15.75 -4.71
CA PHE A 90 -12.19 14.79 -5.36
C PHE A 90 -13.60 15.36 -5.55
N HIS A 91 -14.13 16.06 -4.56
CA HIS A 91 -15.43 16.69 -4.68
C HIS A 91 -15.43 17.79 -5.76
N LYS A 92 -14.43 18.67 -5.74
CA LYS A 92 -14.26 19.73 -6.75
C LYS A 92 -14.08 19.15 -8.16
N LEU A 93 -13.25 18.12 -8.30
CA LEU A 93 -13.04 17.41 -9.55
C LEU A 93 -14.37 16.85 -10.09
N SER A 94 -15.15 16.18 -9.24
CA SER A 94 -16.47 15.67 -9.62
C SER A 94 -17.41 16.78 -10.07
N THR A 95 -17.48 17.89 -9.34
CA THR A 95 -18.31 19.04 -9.73
C THR A 95 -17.86 19.65 -11.07
N VAL A 96 -16.55 19.78 -11.30
CA VAL A 96 -16.00 20.30 -12.55
C VAL A 96 -16.33 19.35 -13.71
N ILE A 97 -16.16 18.03 -13.53
CA ILE A 97 -16.51 17.03 -14.54
C ILE A 97 -17.99 17.16 -14.92
N SER A 98 -18.89 17.19 -13.93
CA SER A 98 -20.33 17.35 -14.18
C SER A 98 -20.66 18.68 -14.88
N ALA A 99 -20.00 19.77 -14.51
CA ALA A 99 -20.19 21.07 -15.16
C ALA A 99 -19.70 21.08 -16.61
N GLN A 100 -18.59 20.39 -16.92
CA GLN A 100 -18.09 20.27 -18.29
C GLN A 100 -18.99 19.35 -19.13
N GLN A 101 -19.50 18.26 -18.56
CA GLN A 101 -20.48 17.39 -19.23
C GLN A 101 -21.74 18.17 -19.66
N LEU A 102 -22.24 19.07 -18.83
CA LEU A 102 -23.36 19.96 -19.19
C LEU A 102 -23.03 20.94 -20.32
N ARG A 103 -21.74 21.25 -20.54
CA ARG A 103 -21.25 22.09 -21.65
C ARG A 103 -20.97 21.28 -22.92
N GLY A 104 -21.35 19.99 -22.95
CA GLY A 104 -21.13 19.10 -24.08
C GLY A 104 -19.70 18.54 -24.16
N TRP A 105 -18.91 18.64 -23.08
CA TRP A 105 -17.61 17.98 -23.00
C TRP A 105 -17.82 16.51 -22.66
N GLU A 106 -17.41 15.63 -23.56
CA GLU A 106 -17.42 14.18 -23.36
C GLU A 106 -16.02 13.61 -23.55
N LEU A 107 -15.63 12.66 -22.69
CA LEU A 107 -14.35 11.98 -22.80
C LEU A 107 -14.49 10.88 -23.86
N ILE A 108 -13.90 11.10 -25.04
CA ILE A 108 -13.99 10.13 -26.14
C ILE A 108 -12.81 9.16 -26.03
N PHE A 109 -13.10 7.93 -25.61
CA PHE A 109 -12.11 6.86 -25.57
C PHE A 109 -11.76 6.42 -27.00
N GLY A 110 -10.50 6.62 -27.38
CA GLY A 110 -9.99 6.30 -28.70
C GLY A 110 -8.47 6.39 -28.70
N ASN A 111 -7.91 7.32 -29.47
CA ASN A 111 -6.47 7.54 -29.50
C ASN A 111 -5.96 8.16 -28.17
N PRO A 112 -4.98 7.57 -27.47
CA PRO A 112 -4.42 8.16 -26.24
C PRO A 112 -3.90 9.59 -26.44
N LEU A 113 -3.41 9.93 -27.64
CA LEU A 113 -2.99 11.29 -27.98
C LEU A 113 -4.15 12.28 -28.04
N HIS A 114 -5.32 11.83 -28.49
CA HIS A 114 -6.55 12.63 -28.53
C HIS A 114 -7.12 12.80 -27.12
N MET A 115 -7.11 11.73 -26.32
CA MET A 115 -7.49 11.78 -24.90
C MET A 115 -6.65 12.80 -24.13
N ALA A 116 -5.33 12.82 -24.33
CA ALA A 116 -4.42 13.79 -23.71
C ALA A 116 -4.81 15.25 -24.01
N ARG A 117 -5.26 15.54 -25.25
CA ARG A 117 -5.68 16.88 -25.67
C ARG A 117 -7.03 17.32 -25.08
N GLN A 118 -7.84 16.40 -24.56
CA GLN A 118 -9.16 16.68 -23.99
C GLN A 118 -9.14 17.03 -22.49
N PHE A 119 -8.01 16.87 -21.79
CA PHE A 119 -7.87 17.19 -20.36
C PHE A 119 -7.86 18.68 -19.96
N PRO A 120 -7.40 19.65 -20.77
CA PRO A 120 -7.27 21.05 -20.34
C PRO A 120 -8.54 21.69 -19.73
N PRO A 121 -9.77 21.46 -20.25
CA PRO A 121 -11.00 22.02 -19.69
C PRO A 121 -11.31 21.62 -18.24
N ILE A 122 -10.78 20.48 -17.76
CA ILE A 122 -10.89 20.06 -16.37
C ILE A 122 -9.68 20.53 -15.57
N MET A 123 -8.48 20.38 -16.13
CA MET A 123 -7.23 20.68 -15.44
C MET A 123 -7.13 22.14 -15.01
N ILE A 124 -7.47 23.08 -15.90
CA ILE A 124 -7.36 24.53 -15.64
C ILE A 124 -8.25 24.97 -14.46
N PRO A 125 -9.56 24.67 -14.42
CA PRO A 125 -10.41 25.09 -13.31
C PRO A 125 -10.04 24.41 -11.99
N VAL A 126 -9.69 23.11 -12.00
CA VAL A 126 -9.26 22.42 -10.79
C VAL A 126 -7.97 23.02 -10.24
N LEU A 127 -6.99 23.32 -11.11
CA LEU A 127 -5.73 23.94 -10.71
C LEU A 127 -5.93 25.36 -10.15
N THR A 128 -6.82 26.14 -10.76
CA THR A 128 -7.12 27.50 -10.28
C THR A 128 -7.77 27.45 -8.89
N GLU A 129 -8.69 26.50 -8.67
CA GLU A 129 -9.33 26.29 -7.38
C GLU A 129 -8.36 25.77 -6.30
N THR A 130 -7.40 24.90 -6.65
CA THR A 130 -6.40 24.43 -5.69
C THR A 130 -5.41 25.51 -5.29
N VAL A 131 -5.01 26.40 -6.21
CA VAL A 131 -4.17 27.58 -5.89
C VAL A 131 -4.90 28.50 -4.91
N ARG A 132 -6.17 28.85 -5.19
CA ARG A 132 -6.98 29.66 -4.27
C ARG A 132 -7.14 29.02 -2.90
N LEU A 133 -7.34 27.70 -2.86
CA LEU A 133 -7.41 26.96 -1.61
C LEU A 133 -6.09 27.03 -0.82
N ALA A 134 -4.95 26.93 -1.51
CA ALA A 134 -3.63 27.07 -0.89
C ALA A 134 -3.42 28.47 -0.30
N ASP A 135 -3.81 29.54 -1.01
CA ASP A 135 -3.70 30.92 -0.53
C ASP A 135 -4.59 31.15 0.70
N CYS A 136 -5.87 30.77 0.61
CA CYS A 136 -6.81 30.88 1.72
C CYS A 136 -6.33 30.13 2.97
N THR A 137 -5.75 28.95 2.78
CA THR A 137 -5.26 28.14 3.90
C THR A 137 -3.97 28.68 4.47
N THR A 138 -3.11 29.27 3.66
CA THR A 138 -1.91 29.98 4.10
C THR A 138 -2.29 31.18 4.97
N TRP A 139 -3.19 32.05 4.50
CA TRP A 139 -3.67 33.19 5.29
C TRP A 139 -4.37 32.75 6.59
N ALA A 140 -5.16 31.68 6.55
CA ALA A 140 -5.81 31.14 7.74
C ALA A 140 -4.81 30.58 8.77
N VAL A 141 -3.71 29.99 8.30
CA VAL A 141 -2.65 29.44 9.16
C VAL A 141 -1.79 30.56 9.73
N GLU A 142 -1.49 31.58 8.94
CA GLU A 142 -0.76 32.77 9.35
C GLU A 142 -1.52 33.60 10.39
N SER A 143 -2.83 33.81 10.21
CA SER A 143 -3.69 34.51 11.19
C SER A 143 -3.75 33.83 12.56
N ARG A 144 -3.48 32.52 12.63
CA ARG A 144 -3.35 31.75 13.88
C ARG A 144 -1.94 31.78 14.46
N ALA A 145 -1.07 32.64 13.93
CA ALA A 145 0.33 32.79 14.30
C ALA A 145 1.13 31.47 14.21
N TYR A 146 0.81 30.61 13.24
CA TYR A 146 1.54 29.37 13.02
C TYR A 146 3.00 29.67 12.66
N GLY A 147 3.94 29.12 13.44
CA GLY A 147 5.38 29.37 13.28
C GLY A 147 5.96 30.43 14.21
N SER A 148 5.14 31.15 14.97
CA SER A 148 5.61 32.15 15.96
C SER A 148 6.12 31.55 17.29
N GLY A 149 5.98 30.23 17.49
CA GLY A 149 6.35 29.54 18.73
C GLY A 149 6.63 28.05 18.58
N ARG A 150 6.81 27.35 19.71
CA ARG A 150 7.00 25.90 19.73
C ARG A 150 5.71 25.21 19.27
N PHE A 151 5.82 24.40 18.23
CA PHE A 151 4.70 23.63 17.72
C PHE A 151 4.37 22.48 18.68
N THR A 152 3.19 22.55 19.31
CA THR A 152 2.69 21.50 20.20
C THR A 152 1.65 20.67 19.46
N LEU A 153 1.89 19.36 19.37
CA LEU A 153 0.99 18.41 18.73
C LEU A 153 -0.16 18.12 19.70
N HIS A 154 -1.40 18.40 19.29
CA HIS A 154 -2.56 18.31 20.19
C HIS A 154 -3.10 16.87 20.37
N ARG A 155 -2.67 15.93 19.54
CA ARG A 155 -3.07 14.52 19.60
C ARG A 155 -1.87 13.74 20.12
N GLU A 156 -1.94 13.16 21.30
CA GLU A 156 -0.93 12.19 21.74
C GLU A 156 -1.48 10.78 21.52
N LEU A 157 -0.76 9.95 20.75
CA LEU A 157 -1.07 8.52 20.68
C LEU A 157 -0.58 7.86 21.98
N HIS A 158 -1.51 7.46 22.82
CA HIS A 158 -1.26 6.59 23.96
C HIS A 158 -1.52 5.14 23.57
N MET A 159 -0.53 4.28 23.75
CA MET A 159 -0.74 2.83 23.67
C MET A 159 -1.59 2.39 24.85
N THR A 160 -2.69 1.70 24.58
CA THR A 160 -3.53 1.10 25.62
C THR A 160 -2.91 -0.21 26.09
N GLY A 161 -3.26 -0.68 27.30
CA GLY A 161 -2.74 -1.95 27.83
C GLY A 161 -3.04 -3.16 26.95
N THR A 162 -4.13 -3.11 26.17
CA THR A 162 -4.46 -4.12 25.16
C THR A 162 -3.47 -4.11 24.00
N ASP A 163 -2.99 -2.93 23.56
CA ASP A 163 -2.01 -2.79 22.48
C ASP A 163 -0.66 -3.41 22.88
N TRP A 164 -0.29 -3.26 24.15
CA TRP A 164 0.91 -3.90 24.69
C TRP A 164 0.78 -5.43 24.74
N LEU A 165 -0.40 -5.95 25.12
CA LEU A 165 -0.64 -7.39 25.15
C LEU A 165 -0.67 -8.00 23.73
N PHE A 166 -1.30 -7.31 22.77
CA PHE A 166 -1.31 -7.73 21.36
C PHE A 166 0.09 -7.71 20.73
N SER A 167 0.86 -6.64 20.97
CA SER A 167 2.23 -6.56 20.47
C SER A 167 3.14 -7.63 21.07
N ALA A 168 3.06 -7.87 22.38
CA ALA A 168 3.81 -8.94 23.04
C ALA A 168 3.44 -10.33 22.53
N PHE A 169 2.15 -10.60 22.30
CA PHE A 169 1.68 -11.86 21.73
C PHE A 169 2.27 -12.12 20.34
N TRP A 170 2.21 -11.13 19.44
CA TRP A 170 2.78 -11.26 18.08
C TRP A 170 4.31 -11.39 18.09
N LEU A 171 5.00 -10.69 18.99
CA LEU A 171 6.44 -10.81 19.16
C LEU A 171 6.81 -12.22 19.63
N GLY A 172 6.03 -12.79 20.56
CA GLY A 172 6.17 -14.17 21.00
C GLY A 172 5.98 -15.18 19.87
N VAL A 173 4.93 -15.03 19.06
CA VAL A 173 4.70 -15.87 17.87
C VAL A 173 5.88 -15.76 16.89
N MET A 174 6.41 -14.57 16.67
CA MET A 174 7.55 -14.35 15.77
C MET A 174 8.83 -15.04 16.27
N VAL A 175 9.11 -14.97 17.57
CA VAL A 175 10.25 -15.64 18.20
C VAL A 175 10.10 -17.16 18.14
N VAL A 176 8.90 -17.70 18.40
CA VAL A 176 8.63 -19.14 18.28
C VAL A 176 8.80 -19.61 16.84
N CYS A 177 8.29 -18.86 15.86
CA CYS A 177 8.51 -19.16 14.45
C CYS A 177 9.99 -19.12 14.05
N LEU A 178 10.76 -18.13 14.54
CA LEU A 178 12.20 -18.04 14.29
C LEU A 178 12.97 -19.20 14.95
N TRP A 179 12.58 -19.59 16.16
CA TRP A 179 13.17 -20.71 16.86
C TRP A 179 12.90 -22.05 16.16
N LEU A 180 11.67 -22.26 15.69
CA LEU A 180 11.32 -23.42 14.86
C LEU A 180 12.06 -23.40 13.52
N TYR A 181 12.24 -22.22 12.91
CA TYR A 181 13.01 -22.06 11.68
C TYR A 181 14.48 -22.45 11.87
N LEU A 182 15.14 -21.94 12.92
CA LEU A 182 16.55 -22.21 13.22
C LEU A 182 16.78 -23.63 13.76
N GLY A 183 15.83 -24.17 14.52
CA GLY A 183 15.92 -25.49 15.15
C GLY A 183 15.55 -26.66 14.24
N PHE A 184 14.53 -26.51 13.39
CA PHE A 184 14.05 -27.58 12.50
C PHE A 184 14.43 -27.39 11.03
N GLY A 185 15.02 -26.25 10.64
CA GLY A 185 15.45 -26.01 9.26
C GLY A 185 14.31 -26.07 8.22
N PHE A 186 13.06 -25.83 8.62
CA PHE A 186 11.92 -25.70 7.73
C PHE A 186 11.95 -24.32 7.06
N GLY A 187 12.74 -24.21 5.99
CA GLY A 187 12.72 -23.09 5.07
C GLY A 187 12.47 -23.58 3.64
N PRO A 188 11.38 -23.16 2.97
CA PRO A 188 11.33 -23.21 1.52
C PRO A 188 12.28 -22.12 1.02
N VAL A 189 13.36 -22.55 0.36
CA VAL A 189 14.13 -21.70 -0.57
C VAL A 189 13.59 -21.95 -1.95
#